data_AF-A0A554N5X5-F1
#
_entry.id   AF-A0A554N5X5-F1
#
_cell.length_a   1.000
_cell.length_b   1.000
_cell.length_c   1.000
_cell.angle_alpha   90.00
_cell.angle_beta   90.00
_cell.angle_gamma   90.00
#
_symmetry.space_group_name_H-M   'P 1'
#
loop_
_entity.id
_entity.type
_entity.pdbx_description
1 polymer ?
#
loop_
_entity_poly.entity_id
_entity_poly.type
_entity_poly.pdbx_seq_one_letter_code
_entity_poly.pdbx_strand_id
1 'polypeptide(L)'
;MTTLRTTILTVGIATLLIGAAGCATASAPSVPSAPSVPSAPSPTQTSATAVTPTTTPKSTPTPTSVRPSSSPSGPSSWVFGDASFGPVQLGATDVSTVLPAAGFSRQPSSGCPTFWEWQSADLSTPSGSGYRILVTSDDSGPGVRYIRVAGQATDPGAFSSPVLTSTGIALGSTADDVRAAYPGLEKTIDTWEPPIGGYREYVAPTTDGHWLHFDTTGGASGAEDIVTTIVINDTKAASQDVCR
;
A
#
# COMPACT_ATOMS: atom_id res chain seq x y z
N MET A 1 11.54 -47.63 -1.74
CA MET A 1 10.80 -48.09 -2.94
C MET A 1 9.77 -47.02 -3.24
N THR A 2 10.09 -46.14 -4.18
CA THR A 2 9.39 -44.87 -4.40
C THR A 2 8.69 -44.97 -5.75
N THR A 3 7.36 -44.98 -5.76
CA THR A 3 6.57 -45.06 -7.00
C THR A 3 6.04 -43.67 -7.32
N LEU A 4 6.71 -42.98 -8.24
CA LEU A 4 6.29 -41.70 -8.81
C LEU A 4 5.15 -41.99 -9.82
N ARG A 5 3.95 -41.47 -9.58
CA ARG A 5 2.84 -41.49 -10.54
C ARG A 5 2.79 -40.17 -11.28
N THR A 6 3.19 -40.20 -12.55
CA THR A 6 3.11 -39.09 -13.51
C THR A 6 1.67 -38.96 -14.01
N THR A 7 0.99 -37.87 -13.69
CA THR A 7 -0.33 -37.55 -14.24
C THR A 7 -0.16 -36.48 -15.32
N ILE A 8 -0.43 -36.86 -16.57
CA ILE A 8 -0.38 -36.01 -17.76
C ILE A 8 -1.67 -35.18 -17.81
N LEU A 9 -1.55 -33.86 -17.90
CA LEU A 9 -2.66 -32.91 -18.01
C LEU A 9 -2.91 -32.59 -19.48
N THR A 10 -4.09 -32.96 -20.00
CA THR A 10 -4.52 -32.67 -21.37
C THR A 10 -5.16 -31.28 -21.45
N VAL A 11 -4.54 -30.35 -22.18
CA VAL A 11 -5.08 -29.01 -22.43
C VAL A 11 -6.06 -29.06 -23.60
N GLY A 12 -7.35 -28.87 -23.31
CA GLY A 12 -8.40 -28.67 -24.32
C GLY A 12 -8.64 -27.18 -24.57
N ILE A 13 -8.27 -26.70 -25.75
CA ILE A 13 -8.56 -25.34 -26.21
C ILE A 13 -9.96 -25.36 -26.84
N ALA A 14 -10.92 -24.67 -26.22
CA ALA A 14 -12.23 -24.41 -26.79
C ALA A 14 -12.35 -22.92 -27.13
N THR A 15 -12.25 -22.62 -28.43
CA THR A 15 -12.56 -21.32 -29.01
C THR A 15 -14.08 -21.17 -29.16
N LEU A 16 -14.65 -20.10 -28.59
CA LEU A 16 -16.03 -19.69 -28.85
C LEU A 16 -16.06 -18.24 -29.36
N LEU A 17 -16.32 -18.10 -30.65
CA LEU A 17 -16.75 -16.89 -31.35
C LEU A 17 -18.29 -16.82 -31.34
N ILE A 18 -18.84 -15.64 -31.71
CA ILE A 18 -20.26 -15.22 -31.93
C ILE A 18 -20.67 -14.18 -30.87
N GLY A 19 -21.22 -12.99 -31.16
CA GLY A 19 -21.75 -12.43 -32.40
C GLY A 19 -22.25 -10.98 -32.18
N ALA A 20 -22.68 -10.35 -33.27
CA ALA A 20 -22.99 -8.93 -33.44
C ALA A 20 -24.41 -8.49 -33.03
N ALA A 21 -24.62 -7.15 -32.98
CA ALA A 21 -25.75 -6.38 -33.54
C ALA A 21 -26.58 -5.45 -32.59
N GLY A 22 -26.93 -4.26 -33.12
CA GLY A 22 -28.00 -3.34 -32.66
C GLY A 22 -27.51 -1.91 -32.38
N CYS A 23 -27.59 -0.89 -33.27
CA CYS A 23 -28.76 -0.08 -33.72
C CYS A 23 -29.70 0.39 -32.58
N ALA A 24 -30.19 1.63 -32.46
CA ALA A 24 -30.11 2.89 -33.22
C ALA A 24 -30.86 4.02 -32.44
N THR A 25 -30.72 5.29 -32.89
CA THR A 25 -31.69 6.44 -32.82
C THR A 25 -32.05 7.07 -31.45
N ALA A 26 -32.40 8.35 -31.28
CA ALA A 26 -32.36 9.60 -32.07
C ALA A 26 -32.79 10.82 -31.19
N SER A 27 -32.39 12.04 -31.62
CA SER A 27 -33.09 13.35 -31.58
C SER A 27 -33.45 14.12 -30.27
N ALA A 28 -32.78 15.29 -30.10
CA ALA A 28 -33.26 16.71 -30.06
C ALA A 28 -34.52 17.12 -29.22
N PRO A 29 -34.68 18.37 -28.68
CA PRO A 29 -34.42 19.65 -29.38
C PRO A 29 -33.91 20.86 -28.56
N SER A 30 -33.61 21.92 -29.31
CA SER A 30 -33.19 23.29 -28.93
C SER A 30 -34.38 24.23 -28.71
N VAL A 31 -34.33 25.17 -27.75
CA VAL A 31 -35.17 26.40 -27.74
C VAL A 31 -34.54 27.50 -26.82
N PRO A 32 -34.97 28.79 -26.81
CA PRO A 32 -34.34 29.90 -27.51
C PRO A 32 -33.87 31.08 -26.61
N SER A 33 -33.19 32.06 -27.21
CA SER A 33 -32.86 33.38 -26.62
C SER A 33 -34.00 34.40 -26.80
N ALA A 34 -34.22 35.31 -25.82
CA ALA A 34 -34.67 36.71 -25.95
C ALA A 34 -35.01 37.31 -24.54
N PRO A 35 -35.31 38.61 -24.38
CA PRO A 35 -34.53 39.81 -24.71
C PRO A 35 -34.34 40.76 -23.49
N SER A 36 -33.48 41.78 -23.66
CA SER A 36 -33.15 42.83 -22.68
C SER A 36 -34.26 43.88 -22.47
N VAL A 37 -34.36 44.45 -21.26
CA VAL A 37 -35.11 45.70 -20.97
C VAL A 37 -34.27 46.63 -20.06
N PRO A 38 -34.25 47.96 -20.28
CA PRO A 38 -33.40 48.94 -19.57
C PRO A 38 -34.16 49.79 -18.52
N SER A 39 -33.39 50.65 -17.80
CA SER A 39 -33.77 51.86 -16.98
C SER A 39 -33.85 51.63 -15.46
N ALA A 40 -33.40 52.49 -14.52
CA ALA A 40 -32.61 53.73 -14.47
C ALA A 40 -32.21 53.94 -12.96
N PRO A 41 -31.80 55.13 -12.44
CA PRO A 41 -30.55 55.32 -11.70
C PRO A 41 -30.63 55.37 -10.14
N SER A 42 -29.46 55.15 -9.53
CA SER A 42 -28.82 55.69 -8.29
C SER A 42 -29.67 56.11 -7.07
N PRO A 43 -29.17 55.79 -5.86
CA PRO A 43 -28.40 56.83 -5.18
C PRO A 43 -27.06 56.35 -4.59
N THR A 44 -26.12 57.30 -4.59
CA THR A 44 -24.82 57.36 -3.92
C THR A 44 -24.83 56.78 -2.51
N GLN A 45 -23.96 55.80 -2.26
CA GLN A 45 -23.42 55.54 -0.92
C GLN A 45 -21.91 55.69 -0.93
N THR A 46 -21.46 56.75 -0.29
CA THR A 46 -20.10 56.95 0.21
C THR A 46 -19.79 55.89 1.25
N SER A 47 -18.73 55.10 1.09
CA SER A 47 -17.88 54.65 2.21
C SER A 47 -16.62 53.90 1.77
N ALA A 48 -15.50 54.41 2.30
CA ALA A 48 -14.27 53.75 2.72
C ALA A 48 -13.42 52.98 1.68
N THR A 49 -12.23 53.53 1.45
CA THR A 49 -11.04 52.87 0.89
C THR A 49 -10.76 51.55 1.61
N ALA A 50 -11.06 50.42 0.98
CA ALA A 50 -10.62 49.10 1.45
C ALA A 50 -9.17 48.87 1.00
N VAL A 51 -8.27 48.81 1.98
CA VAL A 51 -6.85 48.46 1.79
C VAL A 51 -6.78 47.03 1.26
N THR A 52 -6.17 46.84 0.10
CA THR A 52 -5.87 45.51 -0.47
C THR A 52 -4.83 44.82 0.42
N PRO A 53 -5.13 43.66 1.04
CA PRO A 53 -4.09 42.87 1.68
C PRO A 53 -3.26 42.17 0.59
N THR A 54 -1.98 42.53 0.51
CA THR A 54 -0.98 41.79 -0.26
C THR A 54 -0.86 40.39 0.34
N THR A 55 -1.34 39.37 -0.38
CA THR A 55 -1.15 37.96 -0.01
C THR A 55 0.30 37.58 -0.23
N THR A 56 1.10 37.60 0.83
CA THR A 56 2.43 36.96 0.84
C THR A 56 2.25 35.47 0.51
N PRO A 57 3.02 34.90 -0.44
CA PRO A 57 2.98 33.46 -0.70
C PRO A 57 3.29 32.69 0.58
N LYS A 58 2.34 31.88 1.03
CA LYS A 58 2.53 30.92 2.12
C LYS A 58 3.57 29.91 1.64
N SER A 59 4.78 29.99 2.20
CA SER A 59 5.85 29.01 1.99
C SER A 59 5.30 27.60 2.24
N THR A 60 5.27 26.78 1.19
CA THR A 60 4.97 25.35 1.25
C THR A 60 5.96 24.72 2.23
N PRO A 61 5.52 23.98 3.26
CA PRO A 61 6.45 23.30 4.15
C PRO A 61 7.22 22.27 3.34
N THR A 62 8.55 22.39 3.33
CA THR A 62 9.44 21.32 2.85
C THR A 62 9.12 20.06 3.66
N PRO A 63 8.88 18.89 3.03
CA PRO A 63 8.70 17.65 3.76
C PRO A 63 9.92 17.43 4.65
N THR A 64 9.70 17.50 5.96
CA THR A 64 10.75 17.23 6.94
C THR A 64 10.88 15.72 6.99
N SER A 65 12.01 15.20 6.55
CA SER A 65 12.41 13.81 6.78
C SER A 65 12.34 13.54 8.29
N VAL A 66 11.28 12.87 8.73
CA VAL A 66 11.11 12.50 10.13
C VAL A 66 12.11 11.38 10.40
N ARG A 67 13.24 11.73 11.01
CA ARG A 67 14.14 10.72 11.58
C ARG A 67 13.31 9.93 12.61
N PRO A 68 13.20 8.59 12.50
CA PRO A 68 12.44 7.80 13.45
C PRO A 68 12.96 8.05 14.87
N SER A 69 12.03 8.28 15.79
CA SER A 69 12.30 8.49 17.21
C SER A 69 13.12 7.31 17.74
N SER A 70 14.17 7.58 18.50
CA SER A 70 14.97 6.57 19.20
C SER A 70 14.29 6.01 20.46
N SER A 71 13.00 6.34 20.67
CA SER A 71 12.20 5.83 21.78
C SER A 71 11.58 4.48 21.43
N PRO A 72 11.56 3.48 22.34
CA PRO A 72 10.98 2.16 22.11
C PRO A 72 9.45 2.23 22.26
N SER A 73 8.80 3.23 21.67
CA SER A 73 7.38 3.10 21.38
C SER A 73 7.29 1.94 20.40
N GLY A 74 6.56 0.88 20.76
CA GLY A 74 6.49 -0.34 19.98
C GLY A 74 6.01 -0.12 18.53
N PRO A 75 5.84 -1.20 17.76
CA PRO A 75 5.51 -1.13 16.33
C PRO A 75 4.22 -0.35 16.02
N SER A 76 3.34 -0.15 17.01
CA SER A 76 2.13 0.67 16.90
C SER A 76 2.40 2.16 16.58
N SER A 77 3.64 2.61 16.72
CA SER A 77 4.08 3.99 16.43
C SER A 77 5.03 4.09 15.23
N TRP A 78 5.38 2.96 14.63
CA TRP A 78 6.38 2.91 13.57
C TRP A 78 5.74 3.18 12.23
N VAL A 79 6.50 3.88 11.38
CA VAL A 79 6.12 4.19 10.01
C VAL A 79 7.25 3.79 9.08
N PHE A 80 6.89 3.43 7.86
CA PHE A 80 7.82 3.27 6.77
C PHE A 80 8.37 4.63 6.34
N GLY A 81 9.70 4.74 6.33
CA GLY A 81 10.44 5.80 5.68
C GLY A 81 10.95 5.35 4.31
N ASP A 82 11.87 6.10 3.71
CA ASP A 82 12.42 5.78 2.38
C ASP A 82 13.32 4.53 2.35
N ALA A 83 13.78 4.05 3.51
CA ALA A 83 14.64 2.87 3.65
C ALA A 83 14.49 2.17 5.03
N SER A 84 13.39 2.40 5.74
CA SER A 84 13.23 1.95 7.13
C SER A 84 11.79 1.66 7.52
N PHE A 85 11.63 0.96 8.63
CA PHE A 85 10.38 0.86 9.38
C PHE A 85 10.67 1.09 10.87
N GLY A 86 10.31 2.27 11.38
CA GLY A 86 10.72 2.69 12.72
C GLY A 86 12.25 2.62 12.88
N PRO A 87 12.78 1.95 13.91
CA PRO A 87 14.22 1.83 14.14
C PRO A 87 14.90 0.77 13.27
N VAL A 88 14.16 -0.03 12.48
CA VAL A 88 14.75 -1.03 11.59
C VAL A 88 15.07 -0.39 10.25
N GLN A 89 16.34 -0.42 9.85
CA GLN A 89 16.83 0.16 8.59
C GLN A 89 17.30 -0.93 7.64
N LEU A 90 17.10 -0.73 6.33
CA LEU A 90 17.85 -1.48 5.31
C LEU A 90 19.37 -1.30 5.53
N GLY A 91 20.12 -2.39 5.40
CA GLY A 91 21.56 -2.50 5.68
C GLY A 91 21.93 -2.66 7.16
N ALA A 92 20.98 -2.56 8.10
CA ALA A 92 21.29 -2.66 9.53
C ALA A 92 21.65 -4.09 9.96
N THR A 93 22.56 -4.24 10.92
CA THR A 93 22.98 -5.54 11.47
C THR A 93 22.50 -5.77 12.91
N ASP A 94 21.94 -4.76 13.55
CA ASP A 94 21.58 -4.71 14.97
C ASP A 94 20.10 -5.06 15.26
N VAL A 95 19.36 -5.52 14.25
CA VAL A 95 17.94 -5.89 14.34
C VAL A 95 17.64 -6.87 15.48
N SER A 96 18.58 -7.77 15.77
CA SER A 96 18.51 -8.74 16.86
C SER A 96 18.51 -8.11 18.26
N THR A 97 18.80 -6.82 18.39
CA THR A 97 18.69 -6.03 19.62
C THR A 97 17.47 -5.12 19.59
N VAL A 98 17.21 -4.48 18.45
CA VAL A 98 16.12 -3.50 18.27
C VAL A 98 14.74 -4.15 18.40
N LEU A 99 14.50 -5.25 17.71
CA LEU A 99 13.18 -5.89 17.67
C LEU A 99 12.76 -6.51 19.02
N PRO A 100 13.63 -7.24 19.75
CA PRO A 100 13.31 -7.67 21.12
C PRO A 100 12.98 -6.52 22.07
N ALA A 101 13.73 -5.41 22.01
CA ALA A 101 13.47 -4.24 22.84
C ALA A 101 12.10 -3.60 22.54
N ALA A 102 11.58 -3.79 21.33
CA ALA A 102 10.25 -3.38 20.90
C ALA A 102 9.15 -4.43 21.17
N GLY A 103 9.47 -5.53 21.86
CA GLY A 103 8.52 -6.59 22.23
C GLY A 103 8.26 -7.64 21.15
N PHE A 104 9.10 -7.70 20.11
CA PHE A 104 9.03 -8.80 19.13
C PHE A 104 9.78 -10.04 19.61
N SER A 105 9.26 -11.21 19.27
CA SER A 105 9.93 -12.48 19.46
C SER A 105 10.32 -13.11 18.13
N ARG A 106 11.57 -13.57 18.03
CA ARG A 106 12.04 -14.29 16.85
C ARG A 106 11.37 -15.66 16.76
N GLN A 107 10.84 -15.99 15.60
CA GLN A 107 10.21 -17.27 15.31
C GLN A 107 11.14 -18.17 14.48
N PRO A 108 10.95 -19.49 14.52
CA PRO A 108 11.53 -20.38 13.52
C PRO A 108 11.11 -19.92 12.12
N SER A 109 12.07 -19.81 11.19
CA SER A 109 11.75 -19.42 9.81
C SER A 109 10.73 -20.39 9.20
N SER A 110 9.62 -19.86 8.68
CA SER A 110 8.50 -20.64 8.15
C SER A 110 8.75 -21.19 6.73
N GLY A 111 9.93 -21.73 6.45
CA GLY A 111 10.27 -22.34 5.16
C GLY A 111 11.03 -21.45 4.18
N CYS A 112 11.52 -20.27 4.62
CA CYS A 112 12.40 -19.42 3.82
C CYS A 112 13.76 -19.30 4.54
N PRO A 113 14.72 -20.19 4.26
CA PRO A 113 15.94 -20.36 5.07
C PRO A 113 16.84 -19.11 5.11
N THR A 114 16.64 -18.18 4.18
CA THR A 114 17.36 -16.92 4.03
C THR A 114 16.71 -15.74 4.76
N PHE A 115 15.74 -15.98 5.66
CA PHE A 115 15.05 -14.93 6.42
C PHE A 115 14.83 -15.31 7.88
N TRP A 116 14.84 -14.27 8.71
CA TRP A 116 14.36 -14.29 10.07
C TRP A 116 12.98 -13.66 10.17
N GLU A 117 12.17 -14.26 11.01
CA GLU A 117 10.84 -13.78 11.29
C GLU A 117 10.76 -13.30 12.74
N TRP A 118 10.15 -12.13 12.90
CA TRP A 118 9.90 -11.50 14.18
C TRP A 118 8.41 -11.22 14.29
N GLN A 119 7.78 -11.68 15.36
CA GLN A 119 6.35 -11.47 15.60
C GLN A 119 6.12 -10.59 16.82
N SER A 120 5.18 -9.66 16.73
CA SER A 120 4.70 -8.94 17.91
C SER A 120 3.87 -9.89 18.79
N ALA A 121 3.82 -9.61 20.09
CA ALA A 121 3.07 -10.44 21.05
C ALA A 121 1.61 -10.64 20.63
N ASP A 122 0.96 -9.58 20.13
CA ASP A 122 -0.46 -9.59 19.77
C ASP A 122 -0.79 -10.55 18.61
N LEU A 123 0.17 -10.86 17.73
CA LEU A 123 -0.03 -11.77 16.59
C LEU A 123 -0.30 -13.22 17.03
N SER A 124 0.16 -13.60 18.22
CA SER A 124 0.02 -14.97 18.73
C SER A 124 -1.39 -15.30 19.26
N THR A 125 -2.30 -14.31 19.29
CA THR A 125 -3.66 -14.52 19.79
C THR A 125 -4.63 -14.86 18.63
N PRO A 126 -5.58 -15.80 18.79
CA PRO A 126 -6.51 -16.20 17.72
C PRO A 126 -7.39 -15.06 17.15
N SER A 127 -7.52 -13.97 17.90
CA SER A 127 -8.23 -12.74 17.55
C SER A 127 -7.29 -11.53 17.40
N GLY A 128 -5.99 -11.77 17.36
CA GLY A 128 -4.97 -10.74 17.43
C GLY A 128 -4.72 -10.07 16.09
N SER A 129 -4.85 -8.75 16.05
CA SER A 129 -4.14 -7.95 15.06
C SER A 129 -2.71 -7.82 15.55
N GLY A 130 -1.75 -8.36 14.81
CA GLY A 130 -0.34 -8.25 15.16
C GLY A 130 0.53 -8.03 13.93
N TYR A 131 1.81 -7.81 14.17
CA TYR A 131 2.79 -7.56 13.12
C TYR A 131 3.72 -8.75 13.00
N ARG A 132 3.90 -9.19 11.78
CA ARG A 132 5.01 -10.07 11.39
C ARG A 132 6.01 -9.22 10.62
N ILE A 133 7.23 -9.15 11.13
CA ILE A 133 8.36 -8.53 10.45
C ILE A 133 9.27 -9.61 9.90
N LEU A 134 9.42 -9.66 8.57
CA LEU A 134 10.43 -10.50 7.93
C LEU A 134 11.65 -9.64 7.62
N VAL A 135 12.81 -10.14 8.05
CA VAL A 135 14.12 -9.52 7.88
C VAL A 135 15.02 -10.58 7.25
N THR A 136 15.75 -10.25 6.19
CA THR A 136 16.68 -11.23 5.58
C THR A 136 17.73 -11.72 6.59
N SER A 137 18.11 -12.99 6.48
CA SER A 137 19.23 -13.56 7.21
C SER A 137 20.57 -13.20 6.58
N ASP A 138 21.47 -12.95 7.50
CA ASP A 138 22.80 -12.37 7.50
C ASP A 138 23.90 -13.28 6.93
N ASP A 139 23.58 -14.48 6.44
CA ASP A 139 24.61 -15.45 6.07
C ASP A 139 25.31 -15.14 4.73
N SER A 140 24.85 -14.13 3.96
CA SER A 140 25.43 -13.73 2.66
C SER A 140 26.06 -12.33 2.63
N GLY A 141 25.98 -11.54 3.71
CA GLY A 141 26.51 -10.17 3.78
C GLY A 141 25.92 -9.33 4.92
N PRO A 142 26.49 -8.15 5.24
CA PRO A 142 26.16 -7.43 6.47
C PRO A 142 24.89 -6.58 6.28
N GLY A 143 23.73 -7.13 6.63
CA GLY A 143 22.58 -6.34 7.06
C GLY A 143 21.23 -6.62 6.39
N VAL A 144 20.17 -6.01 6.93
CA VAL A 144 18.78 -6.12 6.46
C VAL A 144 18.67 -5.78 4.98
N ARG A 145 18.13 -6.68 4.15
CA ARG A 145 17.90 -6.37 2.72
C ARG A 145 16.47 -5.98 2.41
N TYR A 146 15.60 -6.20 3.38
CA TYR A 146 14.18 -6.17 3.19
C TYR A 146 13.48 -6.08 4.53
N ILE A 147 12.42 -5.27 4.61
CA ILE A 147 11.55 -5.19 5.78
C ILE A 147 10.12 -5.32 5.30
N ARG A 148 9.41 -6.34 5.80
CA ARG A 148 7.99 -6.57 5.50
C ARG A 148 7.18 -6.52 6.74
N VAL A 149 6.13 -5.73 6.74
CA VAL A 149 5.11 -5.72 7.77
C VAL A 149 3.86 -6.38 7.19
N ALA A 150 3.50 -7.52 7.75
CA ALA A 150 2.26 -8.21 7.44
C ALA A 150 1.39 -8.31 8.68
N GLY A 151 0.09 -8.17 8.49
CA GLY A 151 -0.91 -8.45 9.53
C GLY A 151 -1.43 -9.87 9.39
N GLN A 152 -1.89 -10.43 10.49
CA GLN A 152 -2.77 -11.59 10.48
C GLN A 152 -4.06 -11.17 11.17
N ALA A 153 -5.19 -11.32 10.48
CA ALA A 153 -6.52 -11.15 11.04
C ALA A 153 -7.38 -12.32 10.56
N THR A 154 -8.29 -12.79 11.41
CA THR A 154 -9.20 -13.89 11.07
C THR A 154 -10.17 -13.52 9.95
N ASP A 155 -10.41 -12.22 9.79
CA ASP A 155 -11.15 -11.60 8.70
C ASP A 155 -10.25 -10.49 8.11
N PRO A 156 -9.97 -10.48 6.80
CA PRO A 156 -9.23 -9.40 6.16
C PRO A 156 -9.80 -8.00 6.50
N GLY A 157 -11.13 -7.85 6.59
CA GLY A 157 -11.75 -6.57 6.95
C GLY A 157 -11.52 -6.14 8.41
N ALA A 158 -10.96 -7.02 9.26
CA ALA A 158 -10.77 -6.79 10.68
C ALA A 158 -9.34 -6.36 11.06
N PHE A 159 -8.50 -5.97 10.10
CA PHE A 159 -7.20 -5.39 10.43
C PHE A 159 -7.38 -4.12 11.28
N SER A 160 -6.80 -4.12 12.49
CA SER A 160 -6.52 -2.89 13.22
C SER A 160 -5.02 -2.66 13.21
N SER A 161 -4.58 -1.69 12.42
CA SER A 161 -3.19 -1.26 12.31
C SER A 161 -3.15 0.26 12.49
N PRO A 162 -2.10 0.82 13.11
CA PRO A 162 -1.83 2.25 12.97
C PRO A 162 -1.55 2.56 11.50
N VAL A 163 -1.50 3.85 11.20
CA VAL A 163 -0.93 4.34 9.95
C VAL A 163 0.53 3.89 9.87
N LEU A 164 0.87 3.21 8.78
CA LEU A 164 2.20 2.65 8.54
C LEU A 164 3.03 3.47 7.55
N THR A 165 2.44 4.46 6.88
CA THR A 165 3.17 5.33 5.93
C THR A 165 2.85 6.79 6.18
N SER A 166 3.77 7.69 5.82
CA SER A 166 3.56 9.14 5.97
C SER A 166 2.37 9.68 5.16
N THR A 167 1.92 8.94 4.15
CA THR A 167 0.76 9.27 3.30
C THR A 167 -0.57 8.74 3.85
N GLY A 168 -0.56 8.03 4.98
CA GLY A 168 -1.78 7.58 5.66
C GLY A 168 -2.17 6.12 5.41
N ILE A 169 -1.40 5.35 4.63
CA ILE A 169 -1.70 3.93 4.37
C ILE A 169 -1.40 3.07 5.60
N ALA A 170 -2.34 2.19 5.93
CA ALA A 170 -2.27 1.17 6.98
C ALA A 170 -2.58 -0.21 6.39
N LEU A 171 -2.41 -1.27 7.19
CA LEU A 171 -3.05 -2.55 6.85
C LEU A 171 -4.57 -2.39 6.92
N GLY A 172 -5.28 -2.95 5.94
CA GLY A 172 -6.72 -2.78 5.76
C GLY A 172 -7.12 -1.57 4.88
N SER A 173 -6.19 -0.67 4.54
CA SER A 173 -6.46 0.39 3.54
C SER A 173 -6.87 -0.23 2.21
N THR A 174 -7.74 0.43 1.46
CA THR A 174 -8.19 -0.08 0.16
C THR A 174 -7.14 0.11 -0.93
N ALA A 175 -7.23 -0.65 -2.03
CA ALA A 175 -6.41 -0.40 -3.21
C ALA A 175 -6.64 1.00 -3.81
N ASP A 176 -7.82 1.58 -3.66
CA ASP A 176 -8.13 2.97 -4.05
C ASP A 176 -7.35 3.98 -3.19
N ASP A 177 -7.29 3.78 -1.87
CA ASP A 177 -6.52 4.64 -0.96
C ASP A 177 -5.04 4.65 -1.34
N VAL A 178 -4.49 3.46 -1.64
CA VAL A 178 -3.09 3.31 -2.06
C VAL A 178 -2.83 4.07 -3.36
N ARG A 179 -3.69 3.90 -4.37
CA ARG A 179 -3.59 4.61 -5.66
C ARG A 179 -3.74 6.13 -5.52
N ALA A 180 -4.59 6.59 -4.62
CA ALA A 180 -4.75 8.01 -4.33
C ALA A 180 -3.52 8.59 -3.61
N ALA A 181 -2.94 7.85 -2.66
CA ALA A 181 -1.78 8.28 -1.89
C ALA A 181 -0.47 8.28 -2.71
N TYR A 182 -0.37 7.41 -3.71
CA TYR A 182 0.82 7.26 -4.55
C TYR A 182 0.44 7.26 -6.05
N PRO A 183 0.19 8.44 -6.66
CA PRO A 183 -0.31 8.56 -8.04
C PRO A 183 0.62 8.01 -9.14
N GLY A 184 1.83 7.55 -8.80
CA GLY A 184 2.79 6.91 -9.70
C GLY A 184 3.02 5.42 -9.44
N LEU A 185 2.13 4.76 -8.68
CA LEU A 185 2.23 3.32 -8.42
C LEU A 185 2.24 2.52 -9.71
N GLU A 186 3.10 1.52 -9.74
CA GLU A 186 3.13 0.51 -10.80
C GLU A 186 2.57 -0.81 -10.26
N LYS A 187 1.69 -1.45 -11.03
CA LYS A 187 1.21 -2.79 -10.69
C LYS A 187 2.18 -3.83 -11.23
N THR A 188 2.82 -4.59 -10.34
CA THR A 188 3.83 -5.62 -10.69
C THR A 188 3.26 -7.02 -10.72
N ILE A 189 2.25 -7.30 -9.88
CA ILE A 189 1.52 -8.56 -9.88
C ILE A 189 0.01 -8.28 -10.01
N ASP A 190 -0.65 -9.08 -10.83
CA ASP A 190 -2.12 -9.12 -10.94
C ASP A 190 -2.56 -10.56 -11.19
N THR A 191 -2.74 -11.31 -10.11
CA THR A 191 -3.23 -12.68 -10.16
C THR A 191 -4.63 -12.76 -9.58
N TRP A 192 -5.44 -13.63 -10.17
CA TRP A 192 -6.77 -13.94 -9.70
C TRP A 192 -6.94 -15.45 -9.70
N GLU A 193 -7.08 -16.04 -8.50
CA GLU A 193 -7.26 -17.48 -8.35
C GLU A 193 -8.50 -17.76 -7.48
N PRO A 194 -9.65 -18.08 -8.10
CA PRO A 194 -10.78 -18.62 -7.36
C PRO A 194 -10.39 -19.97 -6.70
N PRO A 195 -10.76 -20.23 -5.43
CA PRO A 195 -11.59 -19.42 -4.55
C PRO A 195 -10.81 -18.48 -3.61
N ILE A 196 -9.47 -18.45 -3.70
CA ILE A 196 -8.57 -17.71 -2.80
C ILE A 196 -8.73 -16.19 -2.98
N GLY A 197 -9.13 -15.75 -4.17
CA GLY A 197 -9.37 -14.36 -4.52
C GLY A 197 -8.25 -13.78 -5.39
N GLY A 198 -8.19 -12.45 -5.44
CA GLY A 198 -7.14 -11.73 -6.13
C GLY A 198 -5.91 -11.53 -5.25
N TYR A 199 -4.72 -11.59 -5.84
CA TYR A 199 -3.52 -11.03 -5.25
C TYR A 199 -2.92 -10.03 -6.23
N ARG A 200 -2.70 -8.82 -5.74
CA ARG A 200 -2.11 -7.72 -6.51
C ARG A 200 -0.98 -7.11 -5.73
N GLU A 201 0.09 -6.80 -6.43
CA GLU A 201 1.21 -6.06 -5.87
C GLU A 201 1.33 -4.73 -6.61
N TYR A 202 1.39 -3.66 -5.84
CA TYR A 202 1.69 -2.32 -6.35
C TYR A 202 2.99 -1.82 -5.74
N VAL A 203 3.81 -1.16 -6.54
CA VAL A 203 5.11 -0.64 -6.11
C VAL A 203 5.22 0.85 -6.36
N ALA A 204 5.81 1.57 -5.40
CA ALA A 204 6.13 2.98 -5.49
C ALA A 204 7.63 3.19 -5.19
N PRO A 205 8.35 3.98 -6.00
CA PRO A 205 9.74 4.32 -5.69
C PRO A 205 9.78 5.25 -4.47
N THR A 206 10.76 5.04 -3.60
CA THR A 206 11.11 5.97 -2.52
C THR A 206 12.08 7.04 -3.03
N THR A 207 12.31 8.12 -2.27
CA THR A 207 13.25 9.16 -2.72
C THR A 207 14.71 8.70 -2.75
N ASP A 208 15.03 7.66 -1.98
CA ASP A 208 16.40 7.15 -1.80
C ASP A 208 16.72 5.97 -2.75
N GLY A 209 15.83 5.67 -3.70
CA GLY A 209 16.05 4.63 -4.71
C GLY A 209 15.63 3.22 -4.28
N HIS A 210 14.95 3.09 -3.15
CA HIS A 210 14.29 1.86 -2.72
C HIS A 210 12.85 1.81 -3.26
N TRP A 211 12.15 0.72 -2.96
CA TRP A 211 10.79 0.48 -3.41
C TRP A 211 9.89 0.11 -2.23
N LEU A 212 8.76 0.82 -2.11
CA LEU A 212 7.66 0.41 -1.26
C LEU A 212 6.73 -0.51 -2.07
N HIS A 213 6.41 -1.67 -1.53
CA HIS A 213 5.43 -2.59 -2.12
C HIS A 213 4.20 -2.68 -1.22
N PHE A 214 3.04 -2.74 -1.85
CA PHE A 214 1.73 -2.91 -1.24
C PHE A 214 1.10 -4.17 -1.81
N ASP A 215 1.00 -5.22 -1.00
CA ASP A 215 0.24 -6.41 -1.36
C ASP A 215 -1.23 -6.20 -0.99
N THR A 216 -2.12 -6.42 -1.94
CA THR A 216 -3.56 -6.31 -1.72
C THR A 216 -4.30 -7.60 -2.07
N THR A 217 -5.28 -7.98 -1.25
CA THR A 217 -6.13 -9.17 -1.46
C THR A 217 -7.48 -9.03 -0.74
N GLY A 218 -8.33 -10.05 -0.83
CA GLY A 218 -9.56 -10.18 -0.05
C GLY A 218 -10.83 -9.60 -0.69
N GLY A 219 -10.72 -8.93 -1.84
CA GLY A 219 -11.87 -8.39 -2.57
C GLY A 219 -12.52 -9.39 -3.54
N ALA A 220 -13.82 -9.25 -3.82
CA ALA A 220 -14.46 -9.94 -4.94
C ALA A 220 -14.04 -9.35 -6.30
N SER A 221 -13.44 -8.16 -6.27
CA SER A 221 -12.76 -7.50 -7.38
C SER A 221 -11.49 -6.79 -6.90
N GLY A 222 -10.59 -6.42 -7.81
CA GLY A 222 -9.37 -5.69 -7.43
C GLY A 222 -9.60 -4.29 -6.86
N ALA A 223 -10.78 -3.72 -7.01
CA ALA A 223 -11.16 -2.47 -6.35
C ALA A 223 -11.51 -2.68 -4.87
N GLU A 224 -11.93 -3.88 -4.51
CA GLU A 224 -12.31 -4.27 -3.15
C GLU A 224 -11.15 -4.88 -2.36
N ASP A 225 -10.00 -5.07 -3.00
CA ASP A 225 -8.81 -5.55 -2.31
C ASP A 225 -8.34 -4.53 -1.28
N ILE A 226 -7.85 -5.05 -0.17
CA ILE A 226 -7.26 -4.28 0.92
C ILE A 226 -5.80 -4.62 1.10
N VAL A 227 -5.02 -3.69 1.64
CA VAL A 227 -3.61 -3.87 1.96
C VAL A 227 -3.45 -4.88 3.09
N THR A 228 -2.80 -6.00 2.81
CA THR A 228 -2.49 -7.04 3.81
C THR A 228 -1.03 -7.06 4.18
N THR A 229 -0.18 -6.43 3.37
CA THR A 229 1.26 -6.36 3.59
C THR A 229 1.82 -5.08 2.99
N ILE A 230 2.75 -4.47 3.72
CA ILE A 230 3.60 -3.38 3.22
C ILE A 230 5.05 -3.80 3.38
N VAL A 231 5.85 -3.42 2.40
CA VAL A 231 7.22 -3.88 2.23
C VAL A 231 8.10 -2.71 1.83
N ILE A 232 9.33 -2.69 2.32
CA ILE A 232 10.40 -1.89 1.72
C ILE A 232 11.59 -2.76 1.31
N ASN A 233 12.09 -2.53 0.10
CA ASN A 233 13.12 -3.35 -0.53
C ASN A 233 14.04 -2.50 -1.43
N ASP A 234 15.27 -2.97 -1.67
CA ASP A 234 16.22 -2.34 -2.60
C ASP A 234 15.82 -2.52 -4.07
N THR A 235 14.99 -3.51 -4.37
CA THR A 235 14.62 -3.87 -5.75
C THR A 235 13.13 -3.74 -5.98
N LYS A 236 12.77 -3.33 -7.20
CA LYS A 236 11.39 -3.37 -7.70
C LYS A 236 10.81 -4.78 -7.88
N ALA A 237 11.66 -5.82 -7.83
CA ALA A 237 11.23 -7.21 -8.03
C ALA A 237 10.21 -7.63 -6.97
N ALA A 238 9.27 -8.49 -7.37
CA ALA A 238 8.14 -8.85 -6.53
C ALA A 238 8.52 -9.44 -5.18
N SER A 239 7.78 -9.09 -4.15
CA SER A 239 7.98 -9.55 -2.77
C SER A 239 7.75 -11.05 -2.58
N GLN A 240 7.04 -11.72 -3.51
CA GLN A 240 6.84 -13.18 -3.47
C GLN A 240 8.06 -13.99 -3.92
N ASP A 241 8.98 -13.40 -4.70
CA ASP A 241 10.20 -14.09 -5.17
C ASP A 241 11.23 -14.29 -4.04
N VAL A 242 10.94 -13.75 -2.86
CA VAL A 242 11.86 -13.68 -1.72
C VAL A 242 12.18 -15.08 -1.16
N CYS A 243 11.31 -16.08 -1.33
CA CYS A 243 11.51 -17.45 -0.80
C CYS A 243 11.93 -18.51 -1.83
N ARG A 244 12.36 -18.13 -3.04
CA ARG A 244 12.77 -19.08 -4.09
C ARG A 244 14.18 -19.62 -3.94
#